data_AF-A0A7G2IYF0-F1
#
_entry.id   AF-A0A7G2IYF0-F1
#
_cell.length_a   1.000
_cell.length_b   1.000
_cell.length_c   1.000
_cell.angle_alpha   90.00
_cell.angle_beta   90.00
_cell.angle_gamma   90.00
#
_symmetry.space_group_name_H-M   'P 1'
#
loop_
_entity.id
_entity.type
_entity.pdbx_description
1 polymer ?
#
loop_
_entity_poly.entity_id
_entity_poly.type
_entity_poly.pdbx_seq_one_letter_code
_entity_poly.pdbx_strand_id
1 'polypeptide(L)'
;MGNGWHEWPLVLFTVLGQCVAGALIVSGYGWLTAKDDAVKQRIVRSMFFLWLVMGIAFLASVMHLGSPLRAFNSLNRIGASALSNEIASGSLFFAVGGLWWLVAFLGKNARNVR
;
A
#
# COMPACT_ATOMS: atom_id res chain seq x y z
N MET A 1 -33.44 -7.16 -4.39
CA MET A 1 -32.29 -6.35 -4.88
C MET A 1 -31.58 -5.75 -3.67
N GLY A 2 -30.77 -6.55 -2.98
CA GLY A 2 -29.86 -6.06 -1.94
C GLY A 2 -28.57 -6.82 -2.13
N ASN A 3 -27.42 -6.12 -2.20
CA ASN A 3 -26.07 -6.65 -1.93
C ASN A 3 -24.89 -5.73 -2.33
N GLY A 4 -25.11 -4.51 -2.85
CA GLY A 4 -23.99 -3.59 -3.17
C GLY A 4 -23.10 -3.26 -1.96
N TRP A 5 -23.66 -3.27 -0.75
CA TRP A 5 -22.96 -3.09 0.54
C TRP A 5 -21.78 -4.05 0.76
N HIS A 6 -21.74 -5.21 0.08
CA HIS A 6 -20.65 -6.16 0.23
C HIS A 6 -19.44 -5.85 -0.69
N GLU A 7 -19.67 -5.11 -1.78
CA GLU A 7 -18.67 -4.81 -2.82
C GLU A 7 -17.94 -3.49 -2.54
N TRP A 8 -18.58 -2.55 -1.81
CA TRP A 8 -17.99 -1.28 -1.39
C TRP A 8 -16.58 -1.36 -0.79
N PRO A 9 -16.22 -2.31 0.08
CA PRO A 9 -14.87 -2.40 0.65
C PRO A 9 -13.83 -2.85 -0.38
N LEU A 10 -14.24 -3.67 -1.36
CA LEU A 10 -13.37 -4.07 -2.46
C LEU A 10 -13.13 -2.88 -3.39
N VAL A 11 -14.18 -2.12 -3.71
CA VAL A 11 -14.08 -0.89 -4.51
C VAL A 11 -13.21 0.16 -3.82
N LEU A 12 -13.40 0.37 -2.51
CA LEU A 12 -12.57 1.29 -1.73
C LEU A 12 -11.10 0.85 -1.74
N PHE A 13 -10.85 -0.45 -1.58
CA PHE A 13 -9.50 -0.99 -1.65
C PHE A 13 -8.84 -0.78 -3.01
N THR A 14 -9.54 -1.07 -4.10
CA THR A 14 -8.97 -0.93 -5.45
C THR A 14 -8.76 0.53 -5.84
N VAL A 15 -9.71 1.43 -5.55
CA VAL A 15 -9.57 2.86 -5.85
C VAL A 15 -8.46 3.48 -5.00
N LEU A 16 -8.47 3.27 -3.68
CA LEU A 16 -7.42 3.81 -2.81
C LEU A 16 -6.06 3.19 -3.11
N GLY A 17 -6.01 1.89 -3.41
CA GLY A 17 -4.79 1.20 -3.82
C GLY A 17 -4.21 1.77 -5.11
N GLN A 18 -5.04 2.03 -6.13
CA GLN A 18 -4.63 2.69 -7.37
C GLN A 18 -4.17 4.13 -7.13
N CYS A 19 -4.85 4.90 -6.28
CA CYS A 19 -4.42 6.24 -5.88
C CYS A 19 -3.05 6.22 -5.18
N VAL A 20 -2.84 5.29 -4.24
CA VAL A 20 -1.56 5.11 -3.56
C VAL A 20 -0.47 4.70 -4.54
N ALA A 21 -0.76 3.78 -5.47
CA ALA A 21 0.19 3.37 -6.50
C ALA A 21 0.60 4.55 -7.39
N GLY A 22 -0.36 5.35 -7.86
CA GLY A 22 -0.10 6.57 -8.63
C GLY A 22 0.73 7.60 -7.85
N ALA A 23 0.36 7.86 -6.60
CA ALA A 23 1.11 8.76 -5.72
C ALA A 23 2.53 8.24 -5.43
N LEU A 24 2.72 6.92 -5.32
CA LEU A 24 4.03 6.30 -5.15
C LEU A 24 4.90 6.51 -6.39
N ILE A 25 4.34 6.34 -7.60
CA ILE A 25 5.06 6.57 -8.86
C ILE A 25 5.50 8.04 -8.97
N VAL A 26 4.60 8.99 -8.70
CA VAL A 26 4.91 10.43 -8.73
C VAL A 26 5.98 10.78 -7.68
N SER A 27 5.86 10.25 -6.47
CA SER A 27 6.83 10.44 -5.40
C SER A 27 8.19 9.84 -5.76
N GLY A 28 8.22 8.66 -6.38
CA GLY A 28 9.42 7.98 -6.85
C GLY A 28 10.12 8.76 -7.96
N TYR A 29 9.36 9.30 -8.92
CA TYR A 29 9.91 10.18 -9.95
C TYR A 29 10.49 11.46 -9.36
N GLY A 30 9.79 12.08 -8.41
CA GLY A 30 10.30 13.23 -7.66
C GLY A 30 11.58 12.91 -6.89
N TRP A 31 11.69 11.70 -6.32
CA TRP A 31 12.88 11.25 -5.60
C TRP A 31 14.08 11.02 -6.52
N LEU A 32 13.86 10.45 -7.72
CA LEU A 32 14.91 10.23 -8.72
C LEU A 32 15.44 11.55 -9.33
N THR A 33 14.56 12.54 -9.50
CA THR A 33 14.90 13.84 -10.09
C THR A 33 15.42 14.86 -9.08
N ALA A 34 15.12 14.68 -7.79
CA ALA A 34 15.63 15.54 -6.73
C ALA A 34 17.17 15.47 -6.67
N LYS A 35 17.82 16.64 -6.73
CA LYS A 35 19.28 16.77 -6.55
C LYS A 35 19.67 16.98 -5.09
N ASP A 36 18.77 17.54 -4.29
CA ASP A 36 18.98 17.83 -2.88
C ASP A 36 18.51 16.67 -1.99
N ASP A 37 19.39 16.25 -1.09
CA ASP A 37 19.14 15.22 -0.09
C ASP A 37 18.02 15.58 0.90
N ALA A 38 17.83 16.87 1.19
CA ALA A 38 16.74 17.36 2.03
C ALA A 38 15.38 17.17 1.36
N VAL A 39 15.30 17.42 0.05
CA VAL A 39 14.08 17.20 -0.75
C VAL A 39 13.76 15.72 -0.83
N LYS A 40 14.75 14.86 -1.10
CA LYS A 40 14.57 13.40 -1.07
C LYS A 40 14.04 12.92 0.27
N GLN A 41 14.58 13.44 1.37
CA GLN A 41 14.12 13.08 2.71
C GLN A 41 12.70 13.55 2.99
N ARG A 42 12.32 14.74 2.52
CA ARG A 42 10.95 15.24 2.63
C ARG A 42 9.96 14.34 1.90
N ILE A 43 10.31 13.89 0.68
CA ILE A 43 9.50 12.95 -0.11
C ILE A 43 9.33 11.63 0.65
N VAL A 44 10.42 11.02 1.10
CA VAL A 44 10.37 9.76 1.87
C VAL A 44 9.55 9.93 3.15
N ARG A 45 9.67 11.07 3.86
CA ARG A 45 8.84 11.36 5.04
C ARG A 45 7.36 11.51 4.69
N SER A 46 7.02 12.19 3.60
CA SER A 46 5.61 12.33 3.19
C SER A 46 4.97 11.02 2.73
N MET A 47 5.77 10.05 2.25
CA MET A 47 5.27 8.71 1.89
C MET A 47 4.67 7.94 3.09
N PHE A 48 4.95 8.36 4.33
CA PHE A 48 4.28 7.82 5.53
C PHE A 48 2.75 7.85 5.40
N PHE A 49 2.20 8.97 4.94
CA PHE A 49 0.75 9.13 4.79
C PHE A 49 0.18 8.21 3.71
N LEU A 50 0.94 7.94 2.64
CA LEU A 50 0.54 7.01 1.59
C LEU A 50 0.43 5.58 2.15
N TRP A 51 1.42 5.14 2.94
CA TRP A 51 1.38 3.84 3.59
C TRP A 51 0.29 3.73 4.65
N LEU A 52 0.02 4.82 5.38
CA LEU A 52 -1.07 4.86 6.35
C LEU A 52 -2.43 4.68 5.67
N VAL A 53 -2.70 5.45 4.59
CA VAL A 53 -3.94 5.34 3.82
C VAL A 53 -4.10 3.94 3.21
N MET A 54 -3.02 3.38 2.65
CA MET A 54 -3.02 2.02 2.12
C MET A 54 -3.33 0.97 3.19
N GLY A 55 -2.72 1.09 4.38
CA GLY A 55 -2.96 0.17 5.49
C GLY A 55 -4.41 0.22 5.98
N ILE A 56 -4.99 1.42 6.09
CA ILE A 56 -6.40 1.59 6.46
C ILE A 56 -7.32 1.01 5.40
N ALA A 57 -7.07 1.27 4.11
CA ALA A 57 -7.86 0.73 3.01
C ALA A 57 -7.82 -0.80 2.99
N PHE A 58 -6.65 -1.39 3.22
CA PHE A 58 -6.48 -2.83 3.31
C PHE A 58 -7.21 -3.43 4.52
N LEU A 59 -7.07 -2.84 5.72
CA LEU A 59 -7.75 -3.29 6.92
C LEU A 59 -9.27 -3.20 6.79
N ALA A 60 -9.80 -2.09 6.26
CA ALA A 60 -11.23 -1.92 6.01
C ALA A 60 -11.78 -2.99 5.06
N SER A 61 -11.03 -3.32 4.00
CA SER A 61 -11.39 -4.37 3.04
C SER A 61 -11.47 -5.75 3.71
N VAL A 62 -10.45 -6.09 4.50
CA VAL A 62 -10.35 -7.39 5.18
C VAL A 62 -11.37 -7.54 6.31
N MET A 63 -11.61 -6.49 7.09
CA MET A 63 -12.57 -6.51 8.20
C MET A 63 -14.02 -6.62 7.70
N HIS A 64 -14.36 -5.97 6.58
CA HIS A 64 -15.72 -6.04 6.02
C HIS A 64 -16.00 -7.38 5.29
N LEU A 65 -14.98 -8.10 4.83
CA LEU A 65 -15.14 -9.45 4.25
C LEU A 65 -15.43 -10.56 5.29
N GLY A 66 -15.40 -10.23 6.58
CA GLY A 66 -15.86 -11.13 7.65
C GLY A 66 -14.84 -12.12 8.20
N SER A 67 -13.60 -12.19 7.67
CA SER A 67 -12.45 -12.72 8.44
C SER A 67 -11.10 -12.46 7.74
N PRO A 68 -10.07 -11.98 8.46
CA PRO A 68 -8.67 -11.95 7.99
C PRO A 68 -8.13 -13.31 7.53
N LEU A 69 -8.62 -14.40 8.14
CA LEU A 69 -8.22 -15.77 7.79
C LEU A 69 -8.64 -16.17 6.36
N ARG A 70 -9.70 -15.59 5.79
CA ARG A 70 -10.09 -15.79 4.38
C ARG A 70 -9.15 -15.09 3.40
N ALA A 71 -8.54 -13.96 3.78
CA ALA A 71 -7.52 -13.31 2.95
C ALA A 71 -6.27 -14.20 2.85
N PHE A 72 -5.86 -14.83 3.95
CA PHE A 72 -4.78 -15.84 3.95
C PHE A 72 -5.15 -17.10 3.16
N ASN A 73 -6.39 -17.60 3.27
CA ASN A 73 -6.84 -18.71 2.43
C ASN A 73 -6.96 -18.34 0.94
N SER A 74 -7.23 -17.08 0.62
CA SER A 74 -7.18 -16.54 -0.75
C SER A 74 -5.74 -16.54 -1.29
N LEU A 75 -4.73 -16.23 -0.47
CA LEU A 75 -3.33 -16.37 -0.86
C LEU A 75 -2.93 -17.82 -1.20
N ASN A 76 -3.57 -18.82 -0.58
CA ASN A 76 -3.40 -20.24 -0.94
C ASN A 76 -4.11 -20.64 -2.25
N ARG A 77 -4.88 -19.73 -2.86
CA ARG A 77 -5.64 -19.91 -4.10
C ARG A 77 -5.30 -18.88 -5.18
N ILE A 78 -4.09 -18.30 -5.12
CA ILE A 78 -3.56 -17.40 -6.15
C ILE A 78 -3.72 -18.06 -7.53
N GLY A 79 -4.41 -17.39 -8.46
CA GLY A 79 -4.71 -17.90 -9.79
C GLY A 79 -6.13 -18.46 -10.02
N ALA A 80 -6.95 -18.65 -8.97
CA ALA A 80 -8.32 -19.20 -9.13
C ALA A 80 -9.41 -18.13 -9.38
N SER A 81 -9.16 -16.86 -9.06
CA SER A 81 -10.13 -15.77 -9.21
C SER A 81 -9.45 -14.40 -9.30
N ALA A 82 -10.01 -13.49 -10.11
CA ALA A 82 -9.54 -12.11 -10.27
C ALA A 82 -9.48 -11.36 -8.92
N LEU A 83 -10.49 -11.56 -8.06
CA LEU A 83 -10.59 -10.94 -6.75
C LEU A 83 -9.46 -11.37 -5.79
N SER A 84 -9.04 -12.63 -5.88
CA SER A 84 -7.92 -13.16 -5.11
C SER A 84 -6.59 -12.57 -5.56
N ASN A 85 -6.39 -12.44 -6.88
CA ASN A 85 -5.18 -11.85 -7.46
C ASN A 85 -5.04 -10.36 -7.10
N GLU A 86 -6.13 -9.61 -7.03
CA GLU A 86 -6.11 -8.20 -6.61
C GLU A 86 -5.69 -8.04 -5.15
N ILE A 87 -6.25 -8.83 -4.24
CA ILE A 87 -5.85 -8.81 -2.82
C ILE A 87 -4.40 -9.28 -2.65
N ALA A 88 -3.99 -10.33 -3.36
CA ALA A 88 -2.63 -10.85 -3.30
C ALA A 88 -1.60 -9.82 -3.80
N SER A 89 -1.86 -9.21 -4.96
CA SER A 89 -0.98 -8.19 -5.54
C SER A 89 -0.91 -6.92 -4.69
N GLY A 90 -2.03 -6.46 -4.14
CA GLY A 90 -2.03 -5.30 -3.23
C GLY A 90 -1.33 -5.59 -1.89
N SER A 91 -1.46 -6.81 -1.35
CA SER A 91 -0.71 -7.24 -0.17
C SER A 91 0.79 -7.28 -0.43
N LEU A 92 1.19 -7.82 -1.59
CA LEU A 92 2.59 -7.87 -2.02
C LEU A 92 3.16 -6.47 -2.22
N PHE A 93 2.43 -5.58 -2.89
CA PHE A 93 2.80 -4.18 -3.08
C PHE A 93 2.99 -3.46 -1.75
N PHE A 94 2.06 -3.63 -0.81
CA PHE A 94 2.15 -3.05 0.53
C PHE A 94 3.36 -3.56 1.30
N ALA A 95 3.60 -4.88 1.29
CA ALA A 95 4.72 -5.49 1.97
C ALA A 95 6.07 -5.03 1.39
N VAL A 96 6.27 -5.17 0.08
CA VAL A 96 7.55 -4.85 -0.58
C VAL A 96 7.81 -3.34 -0.54
N GLY A 97 6.84 -2.53 -0.92
CA GLY A 97 7.01 -1.08 -0.94
C GLY A 97 7.11 -0.47 0.46
N GLY A 98 6.31 -0.96 1.41
CA GLY A 98 6.34 -0.52 2.80
C GLY A 98 7.65 -0.88 3.50
N LEU A 99 8.19 -2.08 3.27
CA LEU A 99 9.51 -2.48 3.78
C LEU A 99 10.63 -1.62 3.18
N TRP A 100 10.62 -1.40 1.86
CA TRP A 100 11.60 -0.53 1.22
C TRP A 100 11.56 0.89 1.80
N TRP A 101 10.36 1.44 1.97
CA TRP A 101 10.17 2.75 2.58
C TRP A 101 10.67 2.80 4.03
N LEU A 102 10.40 1.76 4.83
CA LEU A 102 10.86 1.68 6.22
C LEU A 102 12.40 1.68 6.30
N VAL A 103 13.06 0.88 5.46
CA VAL A 103 14.52 0.84 5.37
C VAL A 103 15.07 2.21 4.93
N ALA A 104 14.46 2.85 3.94
CA ALA A 104 14.87 4.18 3.48
C ALA A 104 14.71 5.25 4.57
N PHE A 105 13.63 5.22 5.33
CA PHE A 105 13.37 6.12 6.44
C PHE A 105 14.38 5.92 7.59
N LEU A 106 14.59 4.68 8.03
CA LEU A 106 15.52 4.34 9.10
C LEU A 106 16.98 4.60 8.73
N GLY A 107 17.41 4.18 7.53
CA GLY A 107 18.79 4.35 7.05
C GLY A 107 19.18 5.81 6.80
N LYS A 108 18.23 6.69 6.48
CA LYS A 108 18.48 8.13 6.38
C LYS A 108 18.53 8.79 7.76
N ASN A 109 17.61 8.43 8.67
CA ASN A 109 17.61 8.98 10.04
C ASN A 109 18.89 8.58 10.80
N ALA A 110 19.40 7.37 10.61
CA ALA A 110 20.66 6.93 11.23
C ALA A 110 21.90 7.71 10.74
N ARG A 111 21.89 8.22 9.49
CA ARG A 111 22.95 9.07 8.94
C ARG A 111 22.87 10.53 9.38
N ASN A 112 21.67 11.06 9.61
CA ASN A 112 21.50 12.46 10.04
C ASN A 112 21.83 12.69 11.54
N VAL A 113 21.98 11.63 12.34
CA VAL A 113 22.30 11.72 13.78
C VAL A 113 23.81 11.58 14.05
N ARG A 114 24.60 11.22 13.04
CA ARG A 114 26.07 11.16 13.09
C ARG A 114 26.66 12.42 12.46
#